data_AF-A0A3D0M1J7-F1
#
_entry.id   AF-A0A3D0M1J7-F1
#
_cell.length_a   1.000
_cell.length_b   1.000
_cell.length_c   1.000
_cell.angle_alpha   90.00
_cell.angle_beta   90.00
_cell.angle_gamma   90.00
#
_symmetry.space_group_name_H-M   'P 1'
#
loop_
_entity.id
_entity.type
_entity.pdbx_description
1 polymer ?
#
loop_
_entity_poly.entity_id
_entity_poly.type
_entity_poly.pdbx_seq_one_letter_code
_entity_poly.pdbx_strand_id
1 'polypeptide(L)' 'EIKPGAGGEIQLTDAMRVLTLNEGMTGVDFTGKRYDMGNKLGILEATCEVALSHSEVGDGFRAYLRELAKTL' A
#
# COMPACT_ATOMS: atom_id res chain seq x y z
N GLU A 1 -14.62 14.28 23.37
CA GLU A 1 -15.55 13.30 22.76
C GLU A 1 -15.39 13.38 21.24
N ILE A 2 -15.19 12.25 20.55
CA ILE A 2 -15.02 12.20 19.09
C ILE A 2 -16.38 11.87 18.46
N LYS A 3 -16.84 12.72 17.54
CA LYS A 3 -18.09 12.52 16.80
C LYS A 3 -17.84 11.65 15.56
N PRO A 4 -18.85 10.93 15.06
CA PRO A 4 -18.75 10.23 13.79
C PRO A 4 -18.31 11.15 12.65
N GLY A 5 -17.32 10.69 11.87
CA GLY A 5 -16.72 11.39 10.75
C GLY A 5 -17.16 10.81 9.41
N ALA A 6 -16.18 10.54 8.54
CA ALA A 6 -16.44 9.94 7.23
C ALA A 6 -17.19 8.61 7.35
N GLY A 7 -18.24 8.45 6.53
CA GLY A 7 -19.08 7.23 6.53
C GLY A 7 -19.94 7.04 7.78
N GLY A 8 -19.98 8.01 8.71
CA GLY A 8 -20.68 7.84 9.98
C GLY A 8 -19.92 6.97 10.99
N GLU A 9 -18.63 6.73 10.75
CA GLU A 9 -17.77 5.96 11.64
C GLU A 9 -16.96 6.87 12.57
N ILE A 10 -16.63 6.38 13.76
CA ILE A 10 -15.66 7.03 14.64
C ILE A 10 -14.26 6.67 14.12
N GLN A 11 -13.60 7.62 13.47
CA GLN A 11 -12.32 7.41 12.79
C GLN A 11 -11.13 7.61 13.74
N LEU A 12 -10.13 6.74 13.63
CA LEU A 12 -8.86 6.89 14.36
C LEU A 12 -8.14 8.21 13.98
N THR A 13 -8.22 8.62 12.72
CA THR A 13 -7.59 9.85 12.21
C THR A 13 -8.13 11.11 12.87
N ASP A 14 -9.43 11.15 13.20
CA ASP A 14 -10.05 12.26 13.91
C ASP A 14 -9.56 12.33 15.36
N ALA A 15 -9.42 11.18 16.03
CA ALA A 15 -8.84 11.10 17.37
C ALA A 15 -7.36 11.53 17.38
N MET A 16 -6.57 11.07 16.41
CA MET A 16 -5.16 11.45 16.27
C MET A 16 -4.99 12.96 16.05
N ARG A 17 -5.90 13.61 15.31
CA ARG A 17 -5.88 15.06 15.12
C ARG A 17 -6.05 15.82 16.44
N VAL A 18 -6.98 15.39 17.29
CA VAL A 18 -7.19 16.01 18.61
C VAL A 18 -5.96 15.82 19.50
N LEU A 19 -5.39 14.61 19.52
CA LEU A 19 -4.16 14.33 20.26
C LEU A 19 -2.98 15.19 19.78
N THR A 20 -2.85 15.39 18.48
CA THR A 20 -1.77 16.21 17.89
C THR A 20 -1.80 17.66 18.41
N LEU A 21 -2.98 18.22 18.69
CA LEU A 21 -3.13 19.57 19.23
C LEU A 21 -2.76 19.69 20.71
N ASN A 22 -2.89 18.59 21.48
CA ASN A 22 -2.69 18.60 22.93
C ASN A 22 -1.29 18.09 23.35
N GLU A 23 -0.84 17.00 22.73
CA GLU A 23 0.37 16.26 23.13
C GLU A 23 1.45 16.23 22.04
N GLY A 24 1.12 16.69 20.83
CA GLY A 24 1.98 16.60 19.65
C GLY A 24 1.99 15.19 19.04
N MET A 25 2.55 15.06 17.84
CA MET A 25 2.67 13.80 17.13
C MET A 25 3.92 13.81 16.26
N THR A 26 4.66 12.70 16.23
CA THR A 26 5.86 12.57 15.39
C THR A 26 5.53 11.73 14.16
N GLY A 27 5.70 12.32 12.97
CA GLY A 27 5.71 11.58 11.71
C GLY A 27 7.09 10.99 11.46
N VAL A 28 7.14 9.78 10.89
CA VAL A 28 8.38 9.14 10.45
C VAL A 28 8.33 9.00 8.94
N ASP A 29 9.35 9.52 8.26
CA ASP A 29 9.49 9.35 6.82
C ASP A 29 9.84 7.89 6.52
N PHE A 30 8.89 7.19 5.94
CA PHE A 30 9.10 5.83 5.48
C PHE A 30 9.90 5.85 4.18
N THR A 31 11.08 5.22 4.18
CA THR A 31 11.88 5.00 2.98
C THR A 31 11.69 3.56 2.52
N GLY A 32 11.05 3.40 1.38
CA GLY A 32 10.82 2.10 0.77
C GLY A 32 9.69 2.14 -0.23
N LYS A 33 9.47 1.02 -0.92
CA LYS A 33 8.30 0.88 -1.79
C LYS A 33 7.10 0.46 -0.95
N ARG A 34 6.07 1.30 -0.95
CA ARG A 34 4.76 1.00 -0.34
C ARG A 34 3.83 0.45 -1.41
N TYR A 35 3.19 -0.67 -1.12
CA TYR A 35 2.12 -1.23 -1.94
C TYR A 35 0.77 -0.96 -1.29
N ASP A 36 -0.18 -0.42 -2.06
CA ASP A 36 -1.55 -0.20 -1.60
C ASP A 36 -2.41 -1.45 -1.87
N MET A 37 -2.58 -2.26 -0.83
CA MET A 37 -3.38 -3.49 -0.88
C MET A 37 -4.89 -3.23 -0.81
N GLY A 38 -5.33 -1.97 -0.64
CA GLY A 38 -6.74 -1.60 -0.69
C GLY A 38 -7.28 -1.39 -2.12
N ASN A 39 -6.39 -1.28 -3.10
CA ASN A 39 -6.72 -1.07 -4.50
C ASN A 39 -6.44 -2.34 -5.32
N LYS A 40 -7.42 -2.80 -6.11
CA LYS A 40 -7.29 -3.98 -6.98
C LYS A 40 -6.08 -3.89 -7.92
N LEU A 41 -5.86 -2.73 -8.54
CA LEU A 41 -4.71 -2.54 -9.43
C LEU A 41 -3.39 -2.61 -8.64
N GLY A 42 -3.35 -1.96 -7.47
CA GLY A 42 -2.18 -1.97 -6.59
C GLY A 42 -1.78 -3.37 -6.13
N ILE A 43 -2.76 -4.24 -5.87
CA ILE A 43 -2.52 -5.66 -5.57
C ILE A 43 -1.83 -6.37 -6.75
N LEU A 44 -2.30 -6.14 -7.98
CA LEU A 44 -1.72 -6.78 -9.17
C LEU A 44 -0.28 -6.31 -9.42
N GLU A 45 -0.04 -5.00 -9.31
CA GLU A 45 1.30 -4.42 -9.44
C GLU A 45 2.26 -4.98 -8.38
N ALA A 46 1.82 -4.99 -7.11
CA ALA A 46 2.61 -5.54 -6.01
C ALA A 46 2.94 -7.02 -6.24
N THR A 47 1.97 -7.81 -6.69
CA THR A 47 2.17 -9.23 -6.98
C THR A 47 3.22 -9.44 -8.06
N CYS A 48 3.14 -8.68 -9.16
CA CYS A 48 4.11 -8.77 -10.25
C CYS A 48 5.53 -8.43 -9.77
N GLU A 49 5.70 -7.38 -8.99
CA GLU A 49 7.02 -6.94 -8.52
C GLU A 49 7.64 -7.88 -7.49
N VAL A 50 6.82 -8.38 -6.55
CA VAL A 50 7.27 -9.39 -5.58
C VAL A 50 7.65 -10.67 -6.31
N ALA A 51 6.85 -11.13 -7.28
CA ALA A 51 7.18 -12.31 -8.07
C ALA A 51 8.50 -12.14 -8.85
N LEU A 52 8.74 -10.97 -9.44
CA LEU A 52 9.98 -10.66 -10.18
C LEU A 52 11.24 -10.60 -9.30
N SER A 53 11.10 -10.43 -7.99
CA SER A 53 12.22 -10.42 -7.02
C SER A 53 12.38 -11.75 -6.28
N HIS A 54 11.49 -12.73 -6.51
CA HIS A 54 11.53 -14.01 -5.85
C HIS A 54 12.68 -14.89 -6.36
N SER A 55 13.47 -15.46 -5.45
CA SER A 55 14.67 -16.25 -5.76
C SER A 55 14.39 -17.48 -6.63
N GLU A 56 13.28 -18.19 -6.35
CA GLU A 56 12.96 -19.43 -7.07
C GLU A 56 12.21 -19.22 -8.38
N VAL A 57 11.34 -18.21 -8.48
CA VAL A 57 10.41 -18.06 -9.62
C VAL A 57 10.65 -16.81 -10.45
N GLY A 58 11.48 -15.86 -9.99
CA GLY A 58 11.63 -14.55 -10.59
C GLY A 58 12.14 -14.59 -12.03
N ASP A 59 13.11 -15.46 -12.33
CA ASP A 59 13.66 -15.59 -13.68
C ASP A 59 12.63 -16.17 -14.67
N GLY A 60 11.94 -17.24 -14.27
CA GLY A 60 10.87 -17.84 -15.08
C GLY A 60 9.70 -16.87 -15.29
N PHE A 61 9.31 -16.15 -14.24
CA PHE A 61 8.25 -15.16 -14.29
C PHE A 61 8.61 -13.96 -15.19
N ARG A 62 9.86 -13.50 -15.15
CA ARG A 62 10.37 -12.44 -16.03
C ARG A 62 10.32 -12.85 -17.50
N ALA A 63 10.70 -14.08 -17.82
CA ALA A 63 10.61 -14.61 -19.18
C ALA A 63 9.14 -14.66 -19.64
N TYR A 64 8.25 -15.17 -18.80
CA TYR A 64 6.81 -15.21 -19.08
C TYR A 64 6.22 -13.82 -19.36
N LEU A 65 6.48 -12.82 -18.51
CA LEU A 65 5.95 -11.47 -18.70
C LEU A 65 6.45 -10.82 -20.00
N ARG A 66 7.69 -11.10 -20.42
CA ARG A 66 8.21 -10.59 -21.70
C ARG A 66 7.47 -11.18 -22.90
N GLU A 67 7.09 -12.45 -22.85
CA GLU A 67 6.29 -13.07 -23.91
C GLU A 67 4.84 -12.56 -23.88
N LEU A 68 4.23 -12.47 -22.70
CA LEU A 68 2.88 -11.93 -22.53
C LEU A 68 2.77 -10.50 -23.08
N ALA A 69 3.75 -9.64 -22.80
CA ALA A 69 3.78 -8.26 -23.26
C ALA A 69 3.81 -8.10 -24.79
N LYS A 70 4.28 -9.11 -25.53
CA LYS A 70 4.22 -9.09 -27.01
C LYS A 70 2.81 -9.30 -27.56
N THR A 71 1.89 -9.78 -26.72
CA THR A 71 0.48 -10.04 -27.09
C THR A 71 -0.47 -8.91 -26.72
N LEU A 72 0.04 -7.87 -26.06
CA LEU A 72 -0.68 -6.64 -25.72
C LEU A 72 -0.49 -5.59 -26.83
#